data_AF-B1ZY16-F1
#
_entry.id   AF-B1ZY16-F1
#
_cell.length_a   1.000
_cell.length_b   1.000
_cell.length_c   1.000
_cell.angle_alpha   90.00
_cell.angle_beta   90.00
_cell.angle_gamma   90.00
#
_symmetry.space_group_name_H-M   'P 1'
#
loop_
_entity.id
_entity.type
_entity.pdbx_description
1 polymer ?
#
loop_
_entity_poly.entity_id
_entity_poly.type
_entity_poly.pdbx_seq_one_letter_code
_entity_poly.pdbx_strand_id
1 'polypeptide(L)'
;MQQKFTTLLALLFLLPLTSVNAELSRRIPIRDPLAADRTYFVRPDGDDANSGLIDDATGAFRTIQKAVNVVSEDLDLGEFDVTIQIADGVYTSGVWLRPWLSSGSEVVLRGNVASPSSVLIDLTTPGETGGCCFYSGGGRQVWRIEGVKMQTSAPGGACIKADYSEVVFSNVVFGAATDFHVFAANHGKVFAAGSYSIVGPAKRHLYAIQSVILLSPAATVSLVGTPSFAWHFAASESCGVIDVTGVSFSGPATGARYYVTLNGVIKAFGTILPGNAAGIADFGGQYR
;
A
#
# COMPACT_ATOMS: atom_id res chain seq x y z
N MET A 1 35.17 37.20 12.34
CA MET A 1 34.56 35.91 11.92
C MET A 1 35.34 34.69 12.42
N GLN A 2 36.64 34.81 12.71
CA GLN A 2 37.47 33.71 13.25
C GLN A 2 37.37 33.47 14.77
N GLN A 3 36.81 34.40 15.54
CA GLN A 3 36.75 34.32 17.01
C GLN A 3 35.53 33.58 17.56
N LYS A 4 34.50 33.30 16.74
CA LYS A 4 33.29 32.55 17.15
C LYS A 4 33.42 31.03 17.00
N PHE A 5 34.42 30.55 16.24
CA PHE A 5 34.65 29.11 16.03
C PHE A 5 35.53 28.49 17.13
N THR A 6 36.44 29.25 17.74
CA THR A 6 37.35 28.75 18.77
C THR A 6 36.66 28.53 20.12
N THR A 7 35.58 29.27 20.41
CA THR A 7 34.80 29.11 21.65
C THR A 7 33.84 27.92 21.57
N LEU A 8 33.38 27.54 20.38
CA LEU A 8 32.48 26.40 20.19
C LEU A 8 33.22 25.05 20.27
N LEU A 9 34.49 25.03 19.83
CA LEU A 9 35.34 23.83 19.90
C LEU A 9 35.88 23.56 21.31
N ALA A 10 36.11 24.61 22.11
CA ALA A 10 36.54 24.48 23.50
C ALA A 10 35.41 24.05 24.45
N LEU A 11 34.15 24.38 24.14
CA LEU A 11 33.01 23.96 24.95
C LEU A 11 32.64 22.47 24.76
N LEU A 12 33.02 21.88 23.61
CA LEU A 12 32.78 20.47 23.31
C LEU A 12 33.68 19.51 24.10
N PHE A 13 34.81 20.00 24.64
CA PHE A 13 35.79 19.20 25.40
C PHE A 13 35.60 19.26 26.93
N LEU A 14 34.64 20.04 27.43
CA LEU A 14 34.34 20.17 28.87
C LEU A 14 32.98 19.57 29.28
N LEU A 15 32.25 19.00 28.33
CA LEU A 15 30.98 18.35 28.57
C LEU A 15 31.22 16.84 28.78
N PRO A 16 30.59 16.20 29.79
CA PRO A 16 30.67 14.76 29.94
C PRO A 16 30.23 14.08 28.63
N LEU A 17 30.85 12.98 28.22
CA LEU A 17 30.54 12.25 26.98
C LEU A 17 29.03 11.98 26.79
N THR A 18 28.28 11.89 27.88
CA THR A 18 26.83 11.76 27.90
C THR A 18 26.08 12.97 27.33
N SER A 19 26.55 14.21 27.57
CA SER A 19 25.91 15.41 27.02
C SER A 19 26.38 15.75 25.60
N VAL A 20 27.59 15.31 25.19
CA VAL A 20 28.03 15.37 23.79
C VAL A 20 27.25 14.38 22.92
N ASN A 21 26.97 13.16 23.41
CA ASN A 21 26.11 12.20 22.73
C ASN A 21 24.65 12.69 22.63
N ALA A 22 24.14 13.35 23.68
CA ALA A 22 22.82 13.98 23.65
C ALA A 22 22.75 15.14 22.64
N GLU A 23 23.76 16.00 22.56
CA GLU A 23 23.85 17.08 21.56
C GLU A 23 24.05 16.56 20.13
N LEU A 24 24.80 15.47 19.93
CA LEU A 24 25.00 14.81 18.62
C LEU A 24 23.72 14.12 18.14
N SER A 25 22.98 13.43 19.01
CA SER A 25 21.65 12.88 18.70
C SER A 25 20.63 13.96 18.31
N ARG A 26 20.84 15.20 18.77
CA ARG A 26 19.97 16.35 18.50
C ARG A 26 20.32 17.07 17.18
N ARG A 27 21.49 16.79 16.58
CA ARG A 27 21.98 17.49 15.37
C ARG A 27 22.18 16.58 14.16
N ILE A 28 22.20 15.27 14.35
CA ILE A 28 22.16 14.27 13.28
C ILE A 28 20.83 13.54 13.44
N PRO A 29 19.95 13.47 12.43
CA PRO A 29 18.81 12.56 12.48
C PRO A 29 19.35 11.13 12.52
N ILE A 30 19.52 10.61 13.73
CA ILE A 30 19.86 9.21 13.96
C ILE A 30 18.53 8.48 14.04
N ARG A 31 18.30 7.54 13.12
CA ARG A 31 17.17 6.63 13.19
C ARG A 31 17.36 5.69 14.38
N ASP A 32 16.30 5.41 15.11
CA ASP A 32 16.31 4.51 16.25
C ASP A 32 16.38 3.05 15.74
N PRO A 33 17.46 2.30 16.03
CA PRO A 33 17.52 0.89 15.69
C PRO A 33 16.54 0.10 16.54
N LEU A 34 15.77 -0.77 15.90
CA LEU A 34 14.95 -1.74 16.60
C LEU A 34 15.82 -2.83 17.25
N ALA A 35 15.38 -3.30 18.42
CA ALA A 35 15.99 -4.41 19.16
C ALA A 35 15.06 -5.63 19.32
N ALA A 36 13.83 -5.50 18.82
CA ALA A 36 12.78 -6.51 18.79
C ALA A 36 11.69 -6.04 17.82
N ASP A 37 10.85 -6.98 17.37
CA ASP A 37 9.65 -6.67 16.60
C ASP A 37 8.78 -5.62 17.31
N ARG A 38 8.11 -4.77 16.54
CA ARG A 38 7.33 -3.66 17.09
C ARG A 38 5.94 -3.60 16.51
N THR A 39 4.95 -3.38 17.38
CA THR A 39 3.59 -3.06 16.97
C THR A 39 3.28 -1.61 17.29
N TYR A 40 2.79 -0.88 16.30
CA TYR A 40 2.16 0.43 16.48
C TYR A 40 0.65 0.31 16.29
N PHE A 41 -0.12 0.98 17.14
CA PHE A 41 -1.57 0.97 17.12
C PHE A 41 -2.10 2.27 16.52
N VAL A 42 -3.11 2.14 15.66
CA VAL A 42 -3.83 3.25 15.04
C VAL A 42 -5.31 3.09 15.34
N ARG A 43 -5.93 4.12 15.92
CA ARG A 43 -7.34 4.09 16.32
C ARG A 43 -8.06 5.39 15.97
N PRO A 44 -9.36 5.37 15.64
CA PRO A 44 -10.13 6.59 15.39
C PRO A 44 -10.22 7.54 16.59
N ASP A 45 -10.12 7.01 17.81
CA ASP A 45 -10.16 7.72 19.09
C ASP A 45 -8.76 8.09 19.65
N GLY A 46 -7.69 7.82 18.89
CA GLY A 46 -6.31 8.17 19.26
C GLY A 46 -5.91 9.62 18.95
N ASP A 47 -4.62 9.92 19.13
CA ASP A 47 -4.00 11.21 18.83
C ASP A 47 -2.62 11.00 18.17
N ASP A 48 -2.30 11.77 17.13
CA ASP A 48 -1.00 11.67 16.44
C ASP A 48 0.18 12.22 17.26
N ALA A 49 -0.10 12.86 18.41
CA ALA A 49 0.87 13.21 19.43
C ALA A 49 1.23 12.04 20.36
N ASN A 50 0.46 10.94 20.36
CA ASN A 50 0.75 9.75 21.15
C ASN A 50 1.97 8.99 20.61
N SER A 51 2.44 7.98 21.35
CA SER A 51 3.60 7.15 20.94
C SER A 51 3.24 6.06 19.91
N GLY A 52 1.97 5.70 19.82
CA GLY A 52 1.47 4.56 19.04
C GLY A 52 1.75 3.20 19.67
N LEU A 53 2.32 3.11 20.88
CA LEU A 53 2.81 1.84 21.45
C LEU A 53 1.81 1.12 22.37
N ILE A 54 0.65 1.73 22.64
CA ILE A 54 -0.39 1.17 23.51
C ILE A 54 -1.73 1.21 22.76
N ASP A 55 -2.47 0.11 22.80
CA ASP A 55 -3.78 -0.04 22.14
C ASP A 55 -4.92 0.57 22.97
N ASP A 56 -4.87 1.89 23.16
CA ASP A 56 -5.96 2.67 23.73
C ASP A 56 -5.95 4.10 23.17
N ALA A 57 -6.98 4.88 23.52
CA ALA A 57 -7.13 6.26 23.06
C ALA A 57 -5.96 7.19 23.50
N THR A 58 -5.29 6.86 24.60
CA THR A 58 -4.18 7.67 25.16
C THR A 58 -2.81 7.28 24.60
N GLY A 59 -2.71 6.14 23.93
CA GLY A 59 -1.46 5.61 23.42
C GLY A 59 -1.40 5.39 21.92
N ALA A 60 -2.52 5.18 21.24
CA ALA A 60 -2.55 4.91 19.81
C ALA A 60 -2.45 6.20 18.98
N PHE A 61 -1.87 6.10 17.79
CA PHE A 61 -1.96 7.16 16.79
C PHE A 61 -3.40 7.31 16.30
N ARG A 62 -3.75 8.51 15.83
CA ARG A 62 -5.05 8.75 15.19
C ARG A 62 -5.06 8.31 13.73
N THR A 63 -3.97 8.56 13.02
CA THR A 63 -3.88 8.36 11.58
C THR A 63 -2.92 7.25 11.19
N ILE A 64 -3.28 6.53 10.13
CA ILE A 64 -2.39 5.51 9.54
C ILE A 64 -1.13 6.19 8.98
N GLN A 65 -1.25 7.40 8.44
CA GLN A 65 -0.12 8.15 7.91
C GLN A 65 0.91 8.49 9.01
N LYS A 66 0.49 8.82 10.23
CA LYS A 66 1.43 9.05 11.34
C LYS A 66 2.25 7.81 11.65
N ALA A 67 1.61 6.63 11.73
CA ALA A 67 2.32 5.38 11.93
C ALA A 67 3.32 5.08 10.80
N VAL A 68 2.91 5.27 9.55
CA VAL A 68 3.80 5.11 8.38
C VAL A 68 4.99 6.05 8.45
N ASN A 69 4.78 7.33 8.79
CA ASN A 69 5.86 8.30 8.92
C ASN A 69 6.86 7.90 10.02
N VAL A 70 6.38 7.42 11.18
CA VAL A 70 7.27 6.95 12.27
C VAL A 70 8.14 5.79 11.78
N VAL A 71 7.56 4.79 11.12
CA VAL A 71 8.33 3.66 10.57
C VAL A 71 9.33 4.11 9.51
N SER A 72 8.95 5.04 8.66
CA SER A 72 9.76 5.49 7.53
C SER A 72 10.86 6.48 7.90
N GLU A 73 10.62 7.37 8.85
CA GLU A 73 11.48 8.53 9.15
C GLU A 73 12.30 8.32 10.43
N ASP A 74 11.73 7.66 11.44
CA ASP A 74 12.32 7.58 12.77
C ASP A 74 13.07 6.26 13.02
N LEU A 75 12.75 5.18 12.30
CA LEU A 75 13.27 3.84 12.59
C LEU A 75 14.32 3.33 11.59
N ASP A 76 15.26 2.55 12.13
CA ASP A 76 16.07 1.56 11.42
C ASP A 76 15.62 0.18 11.89
N LEU A 77 14.99 -0.59 11.01
CA LEU A 77 14.32 -1.81 11.40
C LEU A 77 15.29 -2.99 11.60
N GLY A 78 16.51 -2.91 11.06
CA GLY A 78 17.48 -4.01 11.12
C GLY A 78 16.89 -5.32 10.54
N GLU A 79 16.70 -6.31 11.40
CA GLU A 79 16.07 -7.61 11.10
C GLU A 79 14.66 -7.77 11.70
N PHE A 80 14.18 -6.77 12.42
CA PHE A 80 12.93 -6.85 13.19
C PHE A 80 11.74 -6.39 12.36
N ASP A 81 10.62 -7.07 12.55
CA ASP A 81 9.38 -6.78 11.83
C ASP A 81 8.58 -5.68 12.52
N VAL A 82 7.84 -4.91 11.72
CA VAL A 82 6.91 -3.89 12.23
C VAL A 82 5.49 -4.17 11.77
N THR A 83 4.58 -4.24 12.74
CA THR A 83 3.14 -4.29 12.48
C THR A 83 2.51 -2.94 12.82
N ILE A 84 1.79 -2.34 11.88
CA ILE A 84 0.87 -1.24 12.12
C ILE A 84 -0.52 -1.85 12.26
N GLN A 85 -0.97 -2.04 13.51
CA GLN A 85 -2.29 -2.57 13.84
C GLN A 85 -3.33 -1.45 13.79
N ILE A 86 -4.28 -1.58 12.88
CA ILE A 86 -5.35 -0.60 12.63
C ILE A 86 -6.63 -1.13 13.28
N ALA A 87 -7.21 -0.35 14.18
CA ALA A 87 -8.47 -0.68 14.84
C ALA A 87 -9.67 -0.43 13.93
N ASP A 88 -10.79 -1.06 14.28
CA ASP A 88 -12.07 -0.88 13.58
C ASP A 88 -12.45 0.60 13.54
N GLY A 89 -12.89 1.06 12.38
CA GLY A 89 -13.17 2.47 12.15
C GLY A 89 -13.22 2.86 10.68
N VAL A 90 -13.53 4.14 10.46
CA VAL A 90 -13.52 4.78 9.14
C VAL A 90 -12.38 5.78 9.09
N TYR A 91 -11.51 5.61 8.10
CA TYR A 91 -10.34 6.44 7.85
C TYR A 91 -10.50 7.15 6.51
N THR A 92 -10.56 8.48 6.54
CA THR A 92 -10.92 9.31 5.37
C THR A 92 -9.74 9.97 4.68
N SER A 93 -8.52 9.55 5.02
CA SER A 93 -7.28 10.08 4.46
C SER A 93 -6.52 8.97 3.74
N GLY A 94 -5.99 9.29 2.55
CA GLY A 94 -5.13 8.36 1.82
C GLY A 94 -3.81 8.15 2.54
N VAL A 95 -3.22 6.97 2.35
CA VAL A 95 -1.96 6.57 2.98
C VAL A 95 -0.86 6.54 1.92
N TRP A 96 0.11 7.44 2.05
CA TRP A 96 1.36 7.37 1.30
C TRP A 96 2.32 6.43 2.03
N LEU A 97 2.47 5.23 1.46
CA LEU A 97 3.38 4.19 1.87
C LEU A 97 4.82 4.60 1.54
N ARG A 98 5.46 5.30 2.48
CA ARG A 98 6.80 5.87 2.34
C ARG A 98 7.89 4.80 2.34
N PRO A 99 9.05 5.04 1.69
CA PRO A 99 10.23 4.19 1.84
C PRO A 99 10.65 4.07 3.31
N TRP A 100 11.16 2.91 3.72
CA TRP A 100 11.71 2.67 5.06
C TRP A 100 13.10 2.02 4.99
N LEU A 101 13.84 2.01 6.08
CA LEU A 101 15.21 1.49 6.13
C LEU A 101 15.25 0.15 6.88
N SER A 102 15.92 -0.83 6.30
CA SER A 102 16.07 -2.16 6.90
C SER A 102 17.17 -2.97 6.21
N SER A 103 17.61 -4.05 6.87
CA SER A 103 18.48 -5.09 6.34
C SER A 103 17.78 -6.44 6.05
N GLY A 104 16.47 -6.57 6.30
CA GLY A 104 15.74 -7.83 6.06
C GLY A 104 14.33 -7.96 6.65
N SER A 105 13.75 -6.88 7.14
CA SER A 105 12.46 -6.83 7.86
C SER A 105 11.25 -6.88 6.93
N GLU A 106 10.10 -7.13 7.53
CA GLU A 106 8.77 -6.95 6.96
C GLU A 106 8.02 -5.81 7.66
N VAL A 107 7.23 -5.04 6.88
CA VAL A 107 6.30 -4.05 7.42
C VAL A 107 4.88 -4.34 6.95
N VAL A 108 3.98 -4.58 7.91
CA VAL A 108 2.59 -4.98 7.66
C VAL A 108 1.63 -3.92 8.20
N LEU A 109 0.72 -3.43 7.35
CA LEU A 109 -0.50 -2.75 7.76
C LEU A 109 -1.59 -3.80 7.92
N ARG A 110 -1.97 -4.05 9.18
CA ARG A 110 -2.96 -5.07 9.55
C ARG A 110 -4.18 -4.40 10.15
N GLY A 111 -5.33 -4.52 9.46
CA GLY A 111 -6.62 -4.19 10.02
C GLY A 111 -7.24 -5.37 10.77
N ASN A 112 -8.55 -5.56 10.59
CA ASN A 112 -9.30 -6.67 11.16
C ASN A 112 -9.37 -7.84 10.18
N VAL A 113 -8.52 -8.85 10.37
CA VAL A 113 -8.43 -10.00 9.46
C VAL A 113 -9.67 -10.92 9.50
N ALA A 114 -10.47 -10.87 10.57
CA ALA A 114 -11.71 -11.64 10.66
C ALA A 114 -12.88 -10.92 9.97
N SER A 115 -12.85 -9.58 9.97
CA SER A 115 -13.85 -8.72 9.34
C SER A 115 -13.17 -7.52 8.68
N PRO A 116 -12.59 -7.68 7.48
CA PRO A 116 -11.84 -6.60 6.83
C PRO A 116 -12.68 -5.33 6.58
N SER A 117 -14.00 -5.48 6.46
CA SER A 117 -14.92 -4.34 6.30
C SER A 117 -15.09 -3.48 7.54
N SER A 118 -14.65 -3.94 8.72
CA SER A 118 -14.67 -3.14 9.95
C SER A 118 -13.58 -2.06 9.97
N VAL A 119 -12.54 -2.20 9.15
CA VAL A 119 -11.50 -1.18 8.93
C VAL A 119 -11.68 -0.62 7.52
N LEU A 120 -12.38 0.51 7.41
CA LEU A 120 -12.74 1.12 6.13
C LEU A 120 -11.84 2.31 5.82
N ILE A 121 -11.11 2.24 4.71
CA ILE A 121 -10.45 3.39 4.09
C ILE A 121 -11.39 3.95 3.00
N ASP A 122 -11.87 5.18 3.19
CA ASP A 122 -12.90 5.80 2.33
C ASP A 122 -12.50 7.21 1.92
N LEU A 123 -12.13 7.37 0.65
CA LEU A 123 -11.66 8.64 0.12
C LEU A 123 -12.67 9.30 -0.81
N THR A 124 -12.94 10.58 -0.57
CA THR A 124 -13.79 11.39 -1.45
C THR A 124 -13.02 12.47 -2.21
N THR A 125 -11.78 12.74 -1.81
CA THR A 125 -10.92 13.79 -2.40
C THR A 125 -9.51 13.26 -2.70
N PRO A 126 -8.79 13.82 -3.70
CA PRO A 126 -7.48 13.31 -4.08
C PRO A 126 -6.40 13.35 -2.98
N GLY A 127 -6.31 14.42 -2.20
CA GLY A 127 -5.25 14.58 -1.19
C GLY A 127 -3.83 14.40 -1.77
N GLU A 128 -2.88 14.00 -0.90
CA GLU A 128 -1.48 13.76 -1.30
C GLU A 128 -1.30 12.46 -2.11
N THR A 129 -2.24 11.52 -2.03
CA THR A 129 -2.15 10.22 -2.70
C THR A 129 -2.79 10.21 -4.10
N GLY A 130 -3.25 11.38 -4.60
CA GLY A 130 -3.94 11.48 -5.88
C GLY A 130 -5.26 10.70 -5.94
N GLY A 131 -5.90 10.51 -4.78
CA GLY A 131 -7.18 9.80 -4.62
C GLY A 131 -7.01 8.33 -4.30
N CYS A 132 -5.77 7.87 -4.07
CA CYS A 132 -5.49 6.47 -3.78
C CYS A 132 -5.65 6.15 -2.28
N CYS A 133 -6.34 5.05 -1.93
CA CYS A 133 -6.41 4.61 -0.52
C CYS A 133 -5.00 4.30 0.01
N PHE A 134 -4.23 3.55 -0.78
CA PHE A 134 -2.81 3.33 -0.58
C PHE A 134 -2.04 3.71 -1.83
N TYR A 135 -1.07 4.60 -1.66
CA TYR A 135 -0.13 5.00 -2.69
C TYR A 135 1.28 4.68 -2.24
N SER A 136 2.01 3.87 -3.00
CA SER A 136 3.45 3.70 -2.85
C SER A 136 4.16 4.32 -4.04
N GLY A 137 5.18 5.12 -3.76
CA GLY A 137 5.89 5.95 -4.75
C GLY A 137 7.36 6.13 -4.37
N GLY A 138 8.27 5.82 -5.29
CA GLY A 138 9.68 6.23 -5.19
C GLY A 138 10.57 5.45 -4.20
N GLY A 139 10.21 4.20 -3.86
CA GLY A 139 11.00 3.33 -2.98
C GLY A 139 10.92 1.87 -3.38
N ARG A 140 11.96 1.08 -3.09
CA ARG A 140 12.00 -0.37 -3.40
C ARG A 140 11.47 -1.25 -2.26
N GLN A 141 11.07 -0.64 -1.15
CA GLN A 141 10.59 -1.32 0.02
C GLN A 141 9.18 -1.87 -0.20
N VAL A 142 8.92 -3.02 0.43
CA VAL A 142 7.65 -3.74 0.28
C VAL A 142 6.73 -3.40 1.44
N TRP A 143 5.55 -2.89 1.15
CA TRP A 143 4.50 -2.75 2.15
C TRP A 143 3.48 -3.88 1.98
N ARG A 144 3.12 -4.54 3.09
CA ARG A 144 2.05 -5.54 3.12
C ARG A 144 0.78 -4.98 3.72
N ILE A 145 -0.35 -5.33 3.13
CA ILE A 145 -1.67 -4.83 3.54
C ILE A 145 -2.64 -6.00 3.70
N GLU A 146 -3.30 -6.08 4.86
CA GLU A 146 -4.33 -7.09 5.12
C GLU A 146 -5.43 -6.60 6.06
N GLY A 147 -6.60 -7.23 6.00
CA GLY A 147 -7.68 -6.99 6.96
C GLY A 147 -8.36 -5.62 6.82
N VAL A 148 -8.36 -5.03 5.63
CA VAL A 148 -8.99 -3.73 5.36
C VAL A 148 -9.96 -3.76 4.19
N LYS A 149 -10.94 -2.86 4.20
CA LYS A 149 -11.76 -2.50 3.06
C LYS A 149 -11.33 -1.14 2.52
N MET A 150 -11.26 -1.03 1.20
CA MET A 150 -10.87 0.21 0.51
C MET A 150 -11.98 0.65 -0.43
N GLN A 151 -12.29 1.95 -0.45
CA GLN A 151 -13.14 2.57 -1.46
C GLN A 151 -12.72 4.01 -1.71
N THR A 152 -12.91 4.48 -2.95
CA THR A 152 -12.57 5.86 -3.32
C THR A 152 -13.51 6.38 -4.39
N SER A 153 -14.13 7.54 -4.11
CA SER A 153 -14.83 8.36 -5.10
C SER A 153 -13.98 9.54 -5.58
N ALA A 154 -12.70 9.60 -5.20
CA ALA A 154 -11.80 10.65 -5.63
C ALA A 154 -11.46 10.50 -7.14
N PRO A 155 -11.44 11.59 -7.94
CA PRO A 155 -11.02 11.54 -9.33
C PRO A 155 -9.56 11.09 -9.46
N GLY A 156 -9.25 10.21 -10.42
CA GLY A 156 -7.88 9.68 -10.59
C GLY A 156 -7.49 8.59 -9.59
N GLY A 157 -8.36 8.28 -8.63
CA GLY A 157 -8.04 7.45 -7.48
C GLY A 157 -8.08 5.94 -7.74
N ALA A 158 -7.15 5.23 -7.11
CA ALA A 158 -7.15 3.77 -7.02
C ALA A 158 -7.34 3.27 -5.58
N CYS A 159 -7.75 2.03 -5.35
CA CYS A 159 -7.63 1.48 -3.99
C CYS A 159 -6.14 1.30 -3.63
N ILE A 160 -5.38 0.62 -4.50
CA ILE A 160 -3.94 0.43 -4.33
C ILE A 160 -3.23 0.93 -5.59
N LYS A 161 -2.25 1.82 -5.42
CA LYS A 161 -1.33 2.24 -6.47
C LYS A 161 0.12 1.99 -6.08
N ALA A 162 0.87 1.30 -6.94
CA ALA A 162 2.33 1.16 -6.85
C ALA A 162 3.00 1.84 -8.05
N ASP A 163 3.86 2.82 -7.77
CA ASP A 163 4.61 3.63 -8.74
C ASP A 163 6.09 3.57 -8.37
N TYR A 164 6.95 3.00 -9.23
CA TYR A 164 8.36 2.71 -8.92
C TYR A 164 8.59 1.96 -7.59
N SER A 165 7.61 1.16 -7.15
CA SER A 165 7.56 0.55 -5.80
C SER A 165 6.87 -0.81 -5.79
N GLU A 166 6.88 -1.50 -4.64
CA GLU A 166 6.21 -2.78 -4.46
C GLU A 166 5.17 -2.74 -3.34
N VAL A 167 3.95 -3.22 -3.63
CA VAL A 167 2.89 -3.41 -2.64
C VAL A 167 2.40 -4.85 -2.70
N VAL A 168 2.26 -5.47 -1.54
CA VAL A 168 1.72 -6.82 -1.38
C VAL A 168 0.42 -6.75 -0.59
N PHE A 169 -0.59 -7.52 -0.96
CA PHE A 169 -1.83 -7.57 -0.20
C PHE A 169 -2.47 -8.96 -0.15
N SER A 170 -3.27 -9.20 0.87
CA SER A 170 -4.09 -10.40 1.04
C SER A 170 -5.25 -10.11 1.99
N ASN A 171 -6.35 -10.86 1.89
CA ASN A 171 -7.50 -10.72 2.80
C ASN A 171 -8.01 -9.26 2.90
N VAL A 172 -8.18 -8.61 1.74
CA VAL A 172 -8.73 -7.26 1.62
C VAL A 172 -10.09 -7.28 0.92
N VAL A 173 -10.84 -6.18 1.05
CA VAL A 173 -12.13 -5.98 0.37
C VAL A 173 -12.04 -4.74 -0.50
N PHE A 174 -12.21 -4.89 -1.81
CA PHE A 174 -12.35 -3.77 -2.73
C PHE A 174 -13.81 -3.32 -2.82
N GLY A 175 -14.11 -2.15 -2.25
CA GLY A 175 -15.36 -1.43 -2.45
C GLY A 175 -15.40 -0.70 -3.79
N ALA A 176 -16.23 0.34 -3.91
CA ALA A 176 -16.29 1.13 -5.14
C ALA A 176 -15.02 1.96 -5.34
N ALA A 177 -14.48 1.99 -6.56
CA ALA A 177 -13.38 2.87 -6.93
C ALA A 177 -13.73 3.68 -8.18
N THR A 178 -13.41 4.97 -8.21
CA THR A 178 -13.65 5.84 -9.38
C THR A 178 -12.98 5.29 -10.64
N ASP A 179 -11.70 4.91 -10.52
CA ASP A 179 -10.91 4.45 -11.66
C ASP A 179 -10.47 2.99 -11.47
N PHE A 180 -9.62 2.70 -10.49
CA PHE A 180 -8.95 1.39 -10.41
C PHE A 180 -9.06 0.76 -9.02
N HIS A 181 -9.24 -0.56 -8.93
CA HIS A 181 -8.96 -1.25 -7.67
C HIS A 181 -7.45 -1.37 -7.44
N VAL A 182 -6.72 -1.88 -8.43
CA VAL A 182 -5.27 -2.10 -8.38
C VAL A 182 -4.62 -1.46 -9.60
N PHE A 183 -3.68 -0.55 -9.35
CA PHE A 183 -2.92 0.14 -10.38
C PHE A 183 -1.41 0.02 -10.15
N ALA A 184 -0.71 -0.64 -11.05
CA ALA A 184 0.75 -0.66 -11.07
C ALA A 184 1.25 0.17 -12.25
N ALA A 185 2.16 1.11 -12.00
CA ALA A 185 2.71 2.00 -13.01
C ALA A 185 4.23 2.12 -12.88
N ASN A 186 4.90 2.48 -13.98
CA ASN A 186 6.30 2.90 -14.02
C ASN A 186 7.25 2.04 -13.17
N HIS A 187 7.43 0.79 -13.59
CA HIS A 187 8.24 -0.23 -12.90
C HIS A 187 7.74 -0.62 -11.51
N GLY A 188 6.52 -0.22 -11.14
CA GLY A 188 5.85 -0.69 -9.94
C GLY A 188 5.44 -2.16 -10.03
N LYS A 189 5.30 -2.79 -8.87
CA LYS A 189 4.84 -4.15 -8.70
C LYS A 189 3.73 -4.21 -7.68
N VAL A 190 2.64 -4.90 -8.01
CA VAL A 190 1.64 -5.28 -7.02
C VAL A 190 1.51 -6.80 -6.98
N PHE A 191 1.52 -7.38 -5.78
CA PHE A 191 1.33 -8.82 -5.60
C PHE A 191 0.16 -9.11 -4.65
N ALA A 192 -0.89 -9.74 -5.15
CA ALA A 192 -1.95 -10.30 -4.33
C ALA A 192 -1.48 -11.66 -3.79
N ALA A 193 -0.93 -11.69 -2.58
CA ALA A 193 -0.32 -12.88 -1.97
C ALA A 193 -1.33 -13.94 -1.51
N GLY A 194 -2.62 -13.61 -1.48
CA GLY A 194 -3.68 -14.52 -1.07
C GLY A 194 -5.06 -14.08 -1.56
N SER A 195 -6.10 -14.83 -1.14
CA SER A 195 -7.50 -14.57 -1.50
C SER A 195 -8.00 -13.22 -1.00
N TYR A 196 -8.94 -12.62 -1.74
CA TYR A 196 -9.57 -11.34 -1.42
C TYR A 196 -10.96 -11.24 -2.08
N SER A 197 -11.69 -10.16 -1.81
CA SER A 197 -13.02 -9.95 -2.40
C SER A 197 -13.17 -8.59 -3.09
N ILE A 198 -14.08 -8.54 -4.06
CA ILE A 198 -14.50 -7.35 -4.80
C ILE A 198 -16.00 -7.21 -4.59
N VAL A 199 -16.41 -6.14 -3.91
CA VAL A 199 -17.81 -5.86 -3.57
C VAL A 199 -18.33 -4.58 -4.21
N GLY A 200 -17.48 -3.84 -4.93
CA GLY A 200 -17.85 -2.61 -5.61
C GLY A 200 -17.34 -2.52 -7.06
N PRO A 201 -17.91 -1.58 -7.84
CA PRO A 201 -17.51 -1.34 -9.23
C PRO A 201 -16.24 -0.50 -9.33
N ALA A 202 -15.59 -0.56 -10.50
CA ALA A 202 -14.49 0.33 -10.90
C ALA A 202 -14.48 0.51 -12.43
N LYS A 203 -13.60 1.35 -13.00
CA LYS A 203 -13.34 1.26 -14.44
C LYS A 203 -12.55 -0.01 -14.76
N ARG A 204 -11.58 -0.36 -13.91
CA ARG A 204 -10.80 -1.60 -14.00
C ARG A 204 -10.50 -2.17 -12.61
N HIS A 205 -10.44 -3.50 -12.49
CA HIS A 205 -9.91 -4.12 -11.28
C HIS A 205 -8.37 -4.10 -11.30
N LEU A 206 -7.77 -4.58 -12.39
CA LEU A 206 -6.31 -4.64 -12.54
C LEU A 206 -5.86 -3.74 -13.69
N TYR A 207 -4.90 -2.86 -13.43
CA TYR A 207 -4.28 -2.06 -14.48
C TYR A 207 -2.75 -2.03 -14.33
N ALA A 208 -2.05 -2.58 -15.33
CA ALA A 208 -0.59 -2.56 -15.42
C ALA A 208 -0.14 -1.74 -16.63
N ILE A 209 0.69 -0.72 -16.40
CA ILE A 209 1.40 0.04 -17.43
C ILE A 209 2.90 0.12 -17.11
N GLN A 210 3.76 -0.39 -17.98
CA GLN A 210 5.21 -0.47 -17.74
C GLN A 210 5.54 -1.11 -16.38
N SER A 211 4.75 -2.09 -15.93
CA SER A 211 4.71 -2.56 -14.55
C SER A 211 4.30 -4.04 -14.46
N VAL A 212 4.23 -4.59 -13.25
CA VAL A 212 3.82 -5.98 -13.01
C VAL A 212 2.72 -6.08 -11.96
N ILE A 213 1.67 -6.82 -12.25
CA ILE A 213 0.68 -7.28 -11.27
C ILE A 213 0.70 -8.80 -11.24
N LEU A 214 0.88 -9.38 -10.06
CA LEU A 214 0.86 -10.82 -9.83
C LEU A 214 -0.27 -11.16 -8.87
N LEU A 215 -1.00 -12.22 -9.15
CA LEU A 215 -1.91 -12.85 -8.19
C LEU A 215 -1.36 -14.24 -7.86
N SER A 216 -1.37 -14.59 -6.58
CA SER A 216 -0.87 -15.88 -6.10
C SER A 216 -1.68 -17.03 -6.73
N PRO A 217 -1.03 -18.07 -7.28
CA PRO A 217 -1.73 -19.26 -7.76
C PRO A 217 -2.59 -19.87 -6.63
N ALA A 218 -3.75 -20.43 -6.98
CA ALA A 218 -4.77 -20.94 -6.05
C ALA A 218 -5.47 -19.87 -5.17
N ALA A 219 -5.14 -18.58 -5.28
CA ALA A 219 -5.94 -17.53 -4.67
C ALA A 219 -7.37 -17.54 -5.26
N THR A 220 -8.35 -17.31 -4.39
CA THR A 220 -9.74 -17.11 -4.79
C THR A 220 -10.09 -15.63 -4.70
N VAL A 221 -10.54 -15.07 -5.81
CA VAL A 221 -11.07 -13.71 -5.90
C VAL A 221 -12.60 -13.79 -5.96
N SER A 222 -13.25 -13.37 -4.87
CA SER A 222 -14.71 -13.43 -4.76
C SER A 222 -15.37 -12.12 -5.19
N LEU A 223 -16.19 -12.16 -6.22
CA LEU A 223 -17.00 -11.04 -6.70
C LEU A 223 -18.41 -11.12 -6.10
N VAL A 224 -18.79 -10.08 -5.37
CA VAL A 224 -20.07 -10.01 -4.66
C VAL A 224 -20.90 -8.87 -5.25
N GLY A 225 -22.17 -9.12 -5.53
CA GLY A 225 -23.09 -8.07 -5.99
C GLY A 225 -23.00 -7.70 -7.47
N THR A 226 -22.33 -8.50 -8.30
CA THR A 226 -22.15 -8.24 -9.75
C THR A 226 -21.47 -6.89 -10.02
N PRO A 227 -20.23 -6.67 -9.55
CA PRO A 227 -19.52 -5.42 -9.79
C PRO A 227 -19.34 -5.17 -11.29
N SER A 228 -19.52 -3.91 -11.70
CA SER A 228 -19.36 -3.47 -13.07
C SER A 228 -17.97 -2.88 -13.29
N PHE A 229 -17.30 -3.32 -14.35
CA PHE A 229 -16.03 -2.78 -14.83
C PHE A 229 -16.26 -1.95 -16.09
N ALA A 230 -16.45 -0.64 -15.90
CA ALA A 230 -16.96 0.26 -16.95
C ALA A 230 -16.08 0.31 -18.20
N TRP A 231 -14.79 -0.01 -18.08
CA TRP A 231 -13.90 -0.23 -19.21
C TRP A 231 -13.65 -1.73 -19.39
N HIS A 232 -12.82 -2.32 -18.53
CA HIS A 232 -12.43 -3.73 -18.63
C HIS A 232 -12.02 -4.25 -17.24
N PHE A 233 -12.20 -5.54 -16.95
CA PHE A 233 -11.77 -6.11 -15.68
C PHE A 233 -10.25 -6.00 -15.46
N ALA A 234 -9.46 -6.41 -16.45
CA ALA A 234 -7.99 -6.29 -16.43
C ALA A 234 -7.48 -5.54 -17.66
N ALA A 235 -6.42 -4.76 -17.51
CA ALA A 235 -5.75 -4.15 -18.65
C ALA A 235 -4.23 -4.12 -18.48
N SER A 236 -3.53 -4.52 -19.54
CA SER A 236 -2.07 -4.51 -19.58
C SER A 236 -1.61 -3.74 -20.82
N GLU A 237 -0.89 -2.65 -20.60
CA GLU A 237 -0.49 -1.69 -21.62
C GLU A 237 1.01 -1.37 -21.50
N SER A 238 1.64 -0.93 -22.59
CA SER A 238 3.04 -0.47 -22.63
C SER A 238 4.01 -1.41 -21.90
N CYS A 239 4.11 -2.65 -22.38
CA CYS A 239 4.94 -3.71 -21.79
C CYS A 239 4.59 -4.08 -20.33
N GLY A 240 3.40 -3.73 -19.85
CA GLY A 240 2.88 -4.22 -18.58
C GLY A 240 2.71 -5.75 -18.58
N VAL A 241 2.71 -6.35 -17.39
CA VAL A 241 2.44 -7.78 -17.21
C VAL A 241 1.42 -7.98 -16.10
N ILE A 242 0.35 -8.72 -16.40
CA ILE A 242 -0.59 -9.22 -15.39
C ILE A 242 -0.53 -10.74 -15.41
N ASP A 243 -0.25 -11.36 -14.26
CA ASP A 243 -0.25 -12.81 -14.09
C ASP A 243 -1.37 -13.24 -13.14
N VAL A 244 -2.33 -13.99 -13.69
CA VAL A 244 -3.47 -14.58 -12.97
C VAL A 244 -3.51 -16.11 -13.14
N THR A 245 -2.36 -16.71 -13.47
CA THR A 245 -2.24 -18.14 -13.71
C THR A 245 -2.66 -18.93 -12.46
N GLY A 246 -3.66 -19.81 -12.61
CA GLY A 246 -4.15 -20.65 -11.51
C GLY A 246 -5.01 -19.93 -10.46
N VAL A 247 -5.43 -18.69 -10.72
CA VAL A 247 -6.38 -17.95 -9.87
C VAL A 247 -7.81 -18.39 -10.15
N SER A 248 -8.63 -18.49 -9.11
CA SER A 248 -10.07 -18.76 -9.25
C SER A 248 -10.88 -17.48 -9.04
N PHE A 249 -11.68 -17.08 -10.03
CA PHE A 249 -12.66 -16.01 -9.88
C PHE A 249 -14.06 -16.60 -9.63
N SER A 250 -14.73 -16.16 -8.57
CA SER A 250 -16.07 -16.65 -8.20
C SER A 250 -17.07 -15.51 -8.14
N GLY A 251 -18.24 -15.69 -8.75
CA GLY A 251 -19.29 -14.67 -8.83
C GLY A 251 -19.31 -13.90 -10.15
N PRO A 252 -20.46 -13.28 -10.50
CA PRO A 252 -20.63 -12.59 -11.77
C PRO A 252 -20.00 -11.18 -11.76
N ALA A 253 -19.74 -10.64 -12.95
CA ALA A 253 -19.37 -9.24 -13.19
C ALA A 253 -19.79 -8.80 -14.59
N THR A 254 -19.95 -7.49 -14.80
CA THR A 254 -20.22 -6.88 -16.11
C THR A 254 -19.03 -6.07 -16.62
N GLY A 255 -18.93 -5.89 -17.93
CA GLY A 255 -17.81 -5.22 -18.60
C GLY A 255 -16.99 -6.18 -19.46
N ALA A 256 -16.07 -5.63 -20.25
CA ALA A 256 -15.13 -6.41 -21.04
C ALA A 256 -14.12 -7.11 -20.12
N ARG A 257 -13.73 -8.34 -20.45
CA ARG A 257 -12.82 -9.13 -19.60
C ARG A 257 -11.40 -8.58 -19.55
N TYR A 258 -10.89 -8.11 -20.69
CA TYR A 258 -9.53 -7.62 -20.77
C TYR A 258 -9.32 -6.59 -21.87
N TYR A 259 -8.27 -5.79 -21.71
CA TYR A 259 -7.69 -4.96 -22.77
C TYR A 259 -6.17 -5.09 -22.72
N VAL A 260 -5.57 -5.68 -23.75
CA VAL A 260 -4.12 -5.89 -23.79
C VAL A 260 -3.55 -5.28 -25.08
N THR A 261 -2.68 -4.29 -24.92
CA THR A 261 -2.16 -3.49 -26.05
C THR A 261 -0.71 -3.08 -25.82
N LEU A 262 -0.06 -2.53 -26.85
CA LEU A 262 1.29 -1.94 -26.78
C LEU A 262 2.30 -2.90 -26.12
N ASN A 263 2.33 -4.15 -26.61
CA ASN A 263 3.16 -5.24 -26.10
C ASN A 263 2.90 -5.63 -24.63
N GLY A 264 1.77 -5.22 -24.04
CA GLY A 264 1.33 -5.73 -22.75
C GLY A 264 1.04 -7.22 -22.79
N VAL A 265 1.15 -7.88 -21.64
CA VAL A 265 0.86 -9.32 -21.50
C VAL A 265 -0.10 -9.54 -20.34
N ILE A 266 -1.10 -10.40 -20.56
CA ILE A 266 -1.94 -10.99 -19.52
C ILE A 266 -1.79 -12.51 -19.62
N LYS A 267 -1.26 -13.12 -18.57
CA LYS A 267 -1.07 -14.58 -18.41
C LYS A 267 -2.23 -15.13 -17.58
N ALA A 268 -3.18 -15.74 -18.26
CA ALA A 268 -4.36 -16.37 -17.67
C ALA A 268 -4.30 -17.90 -17.74
N PHE A 269 -3.78 -18.50 -18.83
CA PHE A 269 -3.54 -19.93 -19.00
C PHE A 269 -4.70 -20.82 -18.53
N GLY A 270 -5.91 -20.51 -18.98
CA GLY A 270 -7.14 -21.23 -18.61
C GLY A 270 -8.00 -20.53 -17.56
N THR A 271 -7.45 -19.53 -16.86
CA THR A 271 -8.23 -18.66 -15.97
C THR A 271 -9.16 -17.74 -16.80
N ILE A 272 -10.47 -17.84 -16.60
CA ILE A 272 -11.43 -16.92 -17.22
C ILE A 272 -11.55 -15.67 -16.36
N LEU A 273 -11.17 -14.52 -16.92
CA LEU A 273 -11.34 -13.23 -16.25
C LEU A 273 -12.83 -12.84 -16.16
N PRO A 274 -13.27 -12.20 -15.05
CA PRO A 274 -14.63 -11.73 -14.88
C PRO A 274 -15.07 -10.72 -15.95
N GLY A 275 -16.36 -10.75 -16.32
CA GLY A 275 -16.96 -9.86 -17.30
C GLY A 275 -17.90 -10.58 -18.27
N ASN A 276 -18.88 -9.85 -18.80
CA ASN A 276 -19.91 -10.34 -19.71
C ASN A 276 -19.67 -9.99 -21.19
N ALA A 277 -18.62 -9.20 -21.49
CA ALA A 277 -18.22 -8.87 -22.85
C ALA A 277 -16.83 -9.42 -23.16
N ALA A 278 -16.56 -9.69 -24.45
CA ALA A 278 -15.25 -10.13 -24.91
C ALA A 278 -14.17 -9.08 -24.62
N GLY A 279 -12.93 -9.54 -24.40
CA GLY A 279 -11.78 -8.65 -24.28
C GLY A 279 -11.14 -8.32 -25.64
N ILE A 280 -10.22 -7.37 -25.64
CA ILE A 280 -9.48 -6.91 -26.82
C ILE A 280 -7.98 -7.19 -26.63
N ALA A 281 -7.34 -7.73 -27.67
CA ALA A 281 -5.89 -7.84 -27.79
C ALA A 281 -5.46 -7.19 -29.11
N ASP A 282 -4.60 -6.17 -29.04
CA ASP A 282 -4.18 -5.40 -30.22
C ASP A 282 -2.73 -4.88 -30.05
N PHE A 283 -2.12 -4.30 -31.09
CA PHE A 283 -0.79 -3.66 -31.05
C PHE A 283 0.29 -4.49 -30.34
N GLY A 284 0.35 -5.80 -30.64
CA GLY A 284 1.30 -6.74 -30.05
C GLY A 284 0.96 -7.25 -28.65
N GLY A 285 -0.17 -6.83 -28.09
CA GLY A 285 -0.68 -7.32 -26.82
C GLY A 285 -1.01 -8.82 -26.84
N GLN A 286 -0.73 -9.52 -25.74
CA GLN A 286 -0.95 -10.97 -25.64
C GLN A 286 -1.86 -11.32 -24.45
N TYR A 287 -2.96 -12.01 -24.73
CA TYR A 287 -3.79 -12.71 -23.75
C TYR A 287 -3.59 -14.21 -23.95
N ARG A 288 -3.07 -14.92 -22.94
CA ARG A 288 -2.71 -16.35 -23.00
C ARG A 288 -3.31 -17.12 -21.86
#